data_AF-A0A962YLY8-F1
#
_entry.id   AF-A0A962YLY8-F1
#
_cell.length_a   1.000
_cell.length_b   1.000
_cell.length_c   1.000
_cell.angle_alpha   90.00
_cell.angle_beta   90.00
_cell.angle_gamma   90.00
#
_symmetry.space_group_name_H-M   'P 1'
#
loop_
_entity.id
_entity.type
_entity.pdbx_description
1 polymer ?
#
loop_
_entity_poly.entity_id
_entity_poly.type
_entity_poly.pdbx_seq_one_letter_code
_entity_poly.pdbx_strand_id
1 'polypeptide(L)'
;FAEQTARHYVIDRSFVDPKGVRWIIDYKTGEHLDGDRDAFLDSEQERYRAQLENYGRIVRALEDRPIRLALYFPLFPDWRVWDYAG
;
A
#
# COMPACT_ATOMS: atom_id res chain seq x y z
N PHE A 1 -1.11 -14.67 -32.37
CA PHE A 1 -0.43 -14.81 -31.07
C PHE A 1 -0.72 -13.55 -30.28
N ALA A 2 -1.39 -13.63 -29.14
CA ALA A 2 -1.62 -12.46 -28.30
C ALA A 2 -0.27 -12.03 -27.72
N GLU A 3 0.12 -10.77 -27.89
CA GLU A 3 1.31 -10.21 -27.25
C GLU A 3 1.17 -10.34 -25.73
N GLN A 4 2.05 -11.13 -25.14
CA GLN A 4 2.16 -11.22 -23.69
C GLN A 4 2.84 -9.95 -23.20
N THR A 5 2.04 -8.95 -22.79
CA THR A 5 2.55 -7.70 -22.23
C THR A 5 2.97 -7.93 -20.79
N ALA A 6 4.27 -8.10 -20.57
CA ALA A 6 4.84 -8.07 -19.23
C ALA A 6 4.57 -6.69 -18.60
N ARG A 7 4.01 -6.66 -17.39
CA ARG A 7 3.80 -5.42 -16.62
C ARG A 7 4.85 -5.32 -15.52
N HIS A 8 5.50 -4.16 -15.43
CA HIS A 8 6.48 -3.85 -14.40
C HIS A 8 5.81 -3.12 -13.24
N TYR A 9 6.14 -3.51 -12.00
CA TYR A 9 5.63 -2.91 -10.77
C TYR A 9 6.81 -2.64 -9.83
N VAL A 10 6.76 -1.52 -9.12
CA VAL A 10 7.76 -1.12 -8.13
C VAL A 10 7.05 -0.90 -6.81
N ILE A 11 7.51 -1.58 -5.76
CA ILE A 11 7.01 -1.41 -4.40
C ILE A 11 8.03 -0.55 -3.65
N ASP A 12 7.60 0.58 -3.09
CA ASP A 12 8.50 1.51 -2.40
C ASP A 12 9.21 0.84 -1.22
N ARG A 13 8.45 0.13 -0.38
CA ARG A 13 9.02 -0.63 0.73
C ARG A 13 8.22 -1.86 1.08
N SER A 14 8.94 -2.95 1.32
CA SER A 14 8.37 -4.16 1.89
C SER A 14 9.34 -4.87 2.82
N PHE A 15 8.82 -5.43 3.90
CA PHE A 15 9.57 -6.25 4.85
C PHE A 15 8.63 -7.24 5.55
N VAL A 16 9.21 -8.23 6.24
CA VAL A 16 8.47 -9.13 7.12
C VAL A 16 8.81 -8.74 8.56
N ASP A 17 7.80 -8.52 9.39
CA ASP A 17 8.01 -8.20 10.81
C ASP A 17 8.31 -9.46 11.64
N PRO A 18 8.71 -9.33 12.92
CA PRO A 18 9.00 -10.49 13.77
C PRO A 18 7.81 -11.44 14.02
N LYS A 19 6.58 -11.02 13.70
CA LYS A 19 5.37 -11.85 13.79
C LYS A 19 5.08 -12.60 12.49
N GLY A 20 5.91 -12.42 11.46
CA GLY A 20 5.74 -13.06 10.16
C GLY A 20 4.75 -12.35 9.24
N VAL A 21 4.36 -11.10 9.54
CA VAL A 21 3.46 -10.31 8.68
C VAL A 21 4.28 -9.60 7.61
N ARG A 22 3.88 -9.77 6.35
CA ARG A 22 4.41 -9.04 5.20
C ARG A 22 3.80 -7.64 5.17
N TRP A 23 4.64 -6.64 5.31
CA TRP A 23 4.26 -5.24 5.14
C TRP A 23 4.56 -4.78 3.72
N ILE A 24 3.62 -4.06 3.12
CA ILE A 24 3.78 -3.31 1.87
C ILE A 24 3.40 -1.87 2.17
N ILE A 25 4.39 -0.98 2.08
CA ILE A 25 4.25 0.42 2.44
C ILE A 25 4.55 1.28 1.22
N ASP A 26 3.65 2.22 0.95
CA ASP A 26 3.81 3.25 -0.07
C ASP A 26 3.89 4.63 0.61
N TYR A 27 4.80 5.48 0.12
CA TYR A 27 5.11 6.78 0.73
C TYR A 27 4.40 7.91 -0.03
N LYS A 28 3.60 8.71 0.68
CA LYS A 28 2.89 9.86 0.09
C LYS A 28 3.36 11.17 0.72
N THR A 29 3.79 12.09 -0.14
CA THR A 29 4.21 13.46 0.24
C THR A 29 3.15 14.50 -0.11
N GLY A 30 1.88 14.09 -0.24
CA GLY A 30 0.79 15.02 -0.56
C GLY A 30 0.75 16.17 0.44
N GLU A 31 0.73 17.40 -0.07
CA GLU A 31 0.60 18.59 0.76
C GLU A 31 -0.87 18.75 1.18
N HIS A 32 -1.11 18.72 2.48
CA HIS A 32 -2.39 19.11 3.04
C HIS A 32 -2.45 20.64 3.08
N LEU A 33 -3.21 21.22 2.15
CA LEU A 33 -3.56 22.64 2.15
C LEU A 33 -4.89 22.80 2.89
N ASP A 34 -4.82 23.09 4.20
CA ASP A 34 -5.92 23.49 5.08
C ASP A 34 -7.21 22.62 5.10
N GLY A 35 -7.45 21.88 6.18
CA GLY A 35 -8.67 21.07 6.36
C GLY A 35 -8.60 19.97 7.43
N ASP A 36 -9.62 19.10 7.48
CA ASP A 36 -9.70 17.92 8.37
C ASP A 36 -8.72 16.83 7.91
N ARG A 37 -7.77 16.49 8.79
CA ARG A 37 -6.70 15.54 8.53
C ARG A 37 -7.21 14.12 8.33
N ASP A 38 -8.16 13.65 9.15
CA ASP A 38 -8.60 12.26 9.07
C ASP A 38 -9.39 12.01 7.80
N ALA A 39 -10.24 12.96 7.41
CA ALA A 39 -10.96 12.92 6.14
C ALA A 39 -10.00 12.90 4.94
N PHE A 40 -8.91 13.67 4.98
CA PHE A 40 -7.87 13.62 3.95
C PHE A 40 -7.22 12.24 3.87
N LEU A 41 -6.76 11.69 5.00
CA LEU A 41 -6.11 10.39 5.05
C LEU A 41 -7.02 9.26 4.55
N ASP A 42 -8.32 9.30 4.90
CA ASP A 42 -9.31 8.33 4.42
C ASP A 42 -9.52 8.44 2.90
N SER A 43 -9.56 9.67 2.37
CA SER A 43 -9.68 9.90 0.93
C SER A 43 -8.46 9.39 0.16
N GLU A 44 -7.26 9.53 0.73
CA GLU A 44 -6.03 9.03 0.14
C GLU A 44 -5.97 7.50 0.21
N GLN A 45 -6.39 6.89 1.32
CA GLN A 45 -6.54 5.44 1.41
C GLN A 45 -7.43 4.92 0.28
N GLU A 46 -8.59 5.53 0.06
CA GLU A 46 -9.51 5.09 -0.99
C GLU A 46 -8.91 5.28 -2.39
N ARG A 47 -8.23 6.40 -2.63
CA ARG A 47 -7.55 6.70 -3.89
C ARG A 47 -6.48 5.66 -4.25
N TYR A 48 -5.68 5.25 -3.28
CA TYR A 48 -4.54 4.34 -3.50
C TYR A 48 -4.84 2.87 -3.17
N ARG A 49 -6.03 2.56 -2.64
CA ARG A 49 -6.45 1.20 -2.27
C ARG A 49 -6.19 0.19 -3.39
N ALA A 50 -6.72 0.45 -4.58
CA ALA A 50 -6.61 -0.47 -5.71
C ALA A 50 -5.15 -0.74 -6.12
N GLN A 51 -4.28 0.26 -6.01
CA GLN A 51 -2.86 0.10 -6.31
C GLN A 51 -2.17 -0.80 -5.28
N LEU A 52 -2.35 -0.52 -3.98
CA LEU A 52 -1.73 -1.33 -2.93
C LEU A 52 -2.30 -2.76 -2.87
N GLU A 53 -3.60 -2.92 -3.11
CA GLU A 53 -4.22 -4.25 -3.19
C GLU A 53 -3.71 -5.05 -4.40
N ASN A 54 -3.34 -4.40 -5.51
CA ASN A 54 -2.66 -5.08 -6.61
C ASN A 54 -1.25 -5.53 -6.23
N TYR A 55 -0.51 -4.77 -5.41
CA TYR A 55 0.75 -5.25 -4.83
C TYR A 55 0.51 -6.44 -3.89
N GLY A 56 -0.52 -6.37 -3.03
CA GLY A 56 -0.95 -7.48 -2.19
C GLY A 56 -1.22 -8.75 -3.00
N ARG A 57 -1.94 -8.62 -4.11
CA ARG A 57 -2.25 -9.73 -5.03
C ARG A 57 -1.00 -10.34 -5.66
N ILE A 58 -0.05 -9.51 -6.10
CA ILE A 58 1.21 -9.98 -6.69
C ILE A 58 2.04 -10.73 -5.64
N VAL A 59 2.16 -10.18 -4.44
CA VAL A 59 2.93 -10.81 -3.36
C VAL A 59 2.25 -12.08 -2.87
N ARG A 60 0.92 -12.12 -2.78
CA ARG A 60 0.13 -13.32 -2.46
C ARG A 60 0.39 -14.47 -3.43
N ALA A 61 0.62 -14.17 -4.71
CA ALA A 61 0.97 -15.20 -5.70
C ALA A 61 2.38 -15.80 -5.48
N LEU A 62 3.21 -15.18 -4.63
CA LEU A 62 4.59 -15.61 -4.34
C LEU A 62 4.72 -16.23 -2.93
N GLU A 63 3.81 -15.93 -2.01
CA GLU A 63 3.86 -16.40 -0.62
C GLU A 63 2.52 -16.35 0.14
N ASP A 64 2.45 -17.09 1.25
CA ASP A 64 1.23 -17.28 2.06
C ASP A 64 1.19 -16.48 3.37
N ARG A 65 2.16 -15.60 3.62
CA ARG A 65 2.18 -14.79 4.86
C ARG A 65 0.96 -13.85 4.93
N PRO A 66 0.45 -13.49 6.13
CA PRO A 66 -0.49 -12.39 6.26
C PRO A 66 0.11 -11.11 5.67
N ILE A 67 -0.67 -10.35 4.90
CA ILE A 67 -0.21 -9.13 4.26
C ILE A 67 -0.94 -7.93 4.88
N ARG A 68 -0.16 -6.90 5.22
CA ARG A 68 -0.67 -5.62 5.67
C ARG A 68 -0.21 -4.52 4.72
N LEU A 69 -1.16 -3.70 4.31
CA LEU A 69 -0.97 -2.58 3.40
C LEU A 69 -0.93 -1.29 4.21
N ALA A 70 -0.06 -0.37 3.84
CA ALA A 70 0.02 0.93 4.49
C ALA A 70 0.36 2.07 3.52
N LEU A 71 -0.30 3.21 3.73
CA LEU A 71 0.12 4.51 3.22
C LEU A 71 0.78 5.27 4.37
N TYR A 72 2.02 5.69 4.18
CA TYR A 72 2.74 6.50 5.16
C TYR A 72 2.96 7.91 4.63
N PHE A 73 2.70 8.92 5.46
CA PHE A 73 2.81 10.34 5.12
C PHE A 73 3.95 10.99 5.92
N PRO A 74 5.19 11.07 5.37
CA PRO A 74 6.33 11.56 6.15
C PRO A 74 6.23 13.03 6.59
N LEU A 75 5.48 13.86 5.84
CA LEU A 75 5.32 15.28 6.13
C LEU A 75 4.38 15.55 7.32
N PHE A 76 3.48 14.61 7.61
CA PHE A 76 2.63 14.63 8.80
C PHE A 76 2.65 13.20 9.35
N PRO A 77 3.54 12.85 10.30
CA PRO A 77 3.98 11.48 10.61
C PRO A 77 2.84 10.57 11.08
N ASP A 78 2.05 10.14 10.10
CA ASP A 78 0.77 9.46 10.24
C ASP A 78 0.62 8.48 9.07
N TRP A 79 -0.36 7.60 9.18
CA TRP A 79 -0.56 6.51 8.25
C TRP A 79 -1.98 5.98 8.23
N ARG A 80 -2.31 5.34 7.11
CA ARG A 80 -3.48 4.46 6.99
C ARG A 80 -2.99 3.04 6.77
N VAL A 81 -3.58 2.11 7.52
CA VAL A 81 -3.14 0.72 7.59
C VAL A 81 -4.37 -0.17 7.53
N TRP A 82 -4.32 -1.20 6.70
CA TRP A 82 -5.37 -2.22 6.64
C TRP A 82 -4.79 -3.58 6.27
N ASP A 83 -5.50 -4.63 6.69
CA ASP A 83 -5.14 -5.99 6.32
C ASP A 83 -5.60 -6.27 4.87
N TYR A 84 -4.75 -6.95 4.11
CA TYR A 84 -5.11 -7.39 2.76
C TYR A 84 -6.04 -8.60 2.86
N ALA A 85 -7.24 -8.49 2.28
CA ALA A 85 -8.27 -9.53 2.38
C ALA A 85 -8.10 -10.69 1.39
N GLY A 86 -7.08 -10.66 0.51
CA GLY A 86 -6.85 -11.63 -0.56
C GLY A 86 -5.83 -12.73 -0.27
#